data_AF-A0A9P6PM25-F1
#
_entry.id   AF-A0A9P6PM25-F1
#
_cell.length_a   1.000
_cell.length_b   1.000
_cell.length_c   1.000
_cell.angle_alpha   90.00
_cell.angle_beta   90.00
_cell.angle_gamma   90.00
#
_symmetry.space_group_name_H-M   'P 1'
#
loop_
_entity.id
_entity.type
_entity.pdbx_description
1 polymer ?
#
loop_
_entity_poly.entity_id
_entity_poly.type
_entity_poly.pdbx_seq_one_letter_code
_entity_poly.pdbx_strand_id
1 'polypeptide(L)'
;MAGPQLAPYSSNRGAITRELLDERRGGVIYGGFDDRVCVPGNFVYKIPDAISSAEAAPLMCVGSTTYAQLAHHGVGPDKCVSIYGIGGLCHMALQWVRAFQAKEVVAISTSDGKRDEARQLGATRFVNSRDKDSMKQASGSMELLLVTSFGSDIDYNELLSLVANNGTCVFSLRGRHINLTAWLLGGWRAIRQMLDFAAKHHVRPWIETMPMSDANAAIKKAMDGFPRYRVVMHTDMARKP
;
A
#
# COMPACT_ATOMS: atom_id res chain seq x y z
N MET A 1 22.66 -3.96 10.90
CA MET A 1 22.64 -4.04 9.41
C MET A 1 21.70 -2.93 8.93
N ALA A 2 22.20 -1.98 8.14
CA ALA A 2 21.40 -0.87 7.63
C ALA A 2 20.30 -1.40 6.68
N GLY A 3 19.07 -0.88 6.82
CA GLY A 3 17.94 -1.25 5.97
C GLY A 3 18.17 -0.93 4.49
N PRO A 4 17.38 -1.50 3.56
CA PRO A 4 17.56 -1.28 2.13
C PRO A 4 17.36 0.21 1.78
N GLN A 5 18.43 0.85 1.32
CA GLN A 5 18.44 2.27 0.96
C GLN A 5 18.10 2.42 -0.54
N LEU A 6 16.97 3.06 -0.86
CA LEU A 6 16.59 3.35 -2.24
C LEU A 6 17.42 4.53 -2.79
N ALA A 7 17.98 4.36 -4.00
CA ALA A 7 18.62 5.45 -4.74
C ALA A 7 17.60 6.58 -5.06
N PRO A 8 18.03 7.85 -5.13
CA PRO A 8 17.13 9.01 -5.27
C PRO A 8 16.22 8.92 -6.51
N TYR A 9 14.96 9.33 -6.32
CA TYR A 9 13.90 9.34 -7.31
C TYR A 9 14.12 10.49 -8.31
N SER A 10 14.39 10.17 -9.58
CA SER A 10 14.37 11.16 -10.66
C SER A 10 12.93 11.36 -11.14
N SER A 11 12.37 12.55 -10.89
CA SER A 11 11.06 12.93 -11.40
C SER A 11 11.09 13.05 -12.92
N ASN A 12 10.38 12.17 -13.62
CA ASN A 12 10.00 12.42 -15.00
C ASN A 12 8.49 12.22 -15.16
N ARG A 13 7.84 13.35 -15.46
CA ARG A 13 6.47 13.67 -15.92
C ARG A 13 5.44 12.52 -16.05
N GLY A 14 4.23 12.76 -15.53
CA GLY A 14 3.01 12.09 -16.00
C GLY A 14 1.79 12.33 -15.10
N ALA A 15 0.77 13.03 -15.63
CA ALA A 15 -0.37 13.60 -14.92
C ALA A 15 -1.44 12.60 -14.46
N ILE A 16 -2.27 13.06 -13.53
CA ILE A 16 -3.35 12.34 -12.85
C ILE A 16 -4.68 12.74 -13.50
N THR A 17 -5.51 11.76 -13.86
CA THR A 17 -6.94 11.83 -14.28
C THR A 17 -7.26 12.19 -15.75
N ARG A 18 -8.32 11.52 -16.27
CA ARG A 18 -8.79 11.33 -17.67
C ARG A 18 -8.00 10.32 -18.49
N GLU A 19 -8.66 9.76 -19.50
CA GLU A 19 -8.09 8.84 -20.51
C GLU A 19 -6.61 9.16 -20.67
N LEU A 20 -5.74 8.21 -20.29
CA LEU A 20 -4.31 8.39 -20.48
C LEU A 20 -4.08 8.33 -21.99
N LEU A 21 -4.20 9.49 -22.64
CA LEU A 21 -3.77 9.70 -24.00
C LEU A 21 -2.25 9.55 -23.96
N ASP A 22 -1.76 8.47 -24.55
CA ASP A 22 -0.34 8.36 -24.80
C ASP A 22 -0.03 9.32 -25.95
N GLU A 23 0.45 10.51 -25.62
CA GLU A 23 0.87 11.52 -26.60
C GLU A 23 1.90 10.97 -27.60
N ARG A 24 2.61 9.86 -27.27
CA ARG A 24 3.55 9.19 -28.18
C ARG A 24 2.90 8.13 -29.06
N ARG A 25 1.77 7.54 -28.65
CA ARG A 25 1.04 6.51 -29.42
C ARG A 25 -0.23 7.03 -30.08
N GLY A 26 -0.66 8.26 -29.79
CA GLY A 26 -1.80 8.91 -30.44
C GLY A 26 -3.16 8.28 -30.14
N GLY A 27 -3.31 7.59 -29.00
CA GLY A 27 -4.53 6.85 -28.67
C GLY A 27 -4.74 6.57 -27.18
N VAL A 28 -5.90 5.98 -26.86
CA VAL A 28 -6.30 5.57 -25.51
C VAL A 28 -5.51 4.34 -25.07
N ILE A 29 -4.99 4.35 -23.84
CA ILE A 29 -4.38 3.18 -23.22
C ILE A 29 -5.46 2.27 -22.64
N TYR A 30 -5.51 1.02 -23.10
CA TYR A 30 -6.34 -0.04 -22.53
C TYR A 30 -5.56 -0.82 -21.44
N GLY A 31 -6.26 -1.16 -20.36
CA GLY A 31 -5.69 -1.82 -19.18
C GLY A 31 -5.70 -3.35 -19.25
N GLY A 32 -5.44 -4.01 -18.12
CA GLY A 32 -5.33 -5.47 -18.03
C GLY A 32 -6.66 -6.24 -17.90
N PHE A 33 -7.82 -5.58 -18.05
CA PHE A 33 -9.12 -6.28 -18.13
C PHE A 33 -9.39 -6.67 -19.58
N ASP A 34 -8.49 -7.47 -20.13
CA ASP A 34 -8.46 -7.88 -21.52
C ASP A 34 -7.71 -9.23 -21.62
N ASP A 35 -7.74 -9.87 -22.79
CA ASP A 35 -6.98 -11.09 -23.03
C ASP A 35 -5.46 -10.83 -23.16
N ARG A 36 -5.08 -9.59 -23.51
CA ARG A 36 -3.71 -9.15 -23.78
C ARG A 36 -3.55 -7.67 -23.45
N VAL A 37 -2.32 -7.26 -23.14
CA VAL A 37 -1.95 -5.84 -23.07
C VAL A 37 -0.57 -5.61 -23.68
N CYS A 38 -0.39 -4.51 -24.40
CA CYS A 38 0.90 -4.12 -24.98
C CYS A 38 1.53 -2.96 -24.19
N VAL A 39 2.58 -3.27 -23.44
CA VAL A 39 3.31 -2.30 -22.60
C VAL A 39 4.75 -2.16 -23.07
N PRO A 40 5.41 -1.01 -22.85
CA PRO A 40 6.84 -0.90 -23.13
C PRO A 40 7.64 -1.87 -22.26
N GLY A 41 8.66 -2.52 -22.84
CA GLY A 41 9.44 -3.58 -22.16
C GLY A 41 10.07 -3.15 -20.83
N ASN A 42 10.40 -1.86 -20.67
CA ASN A 42 10.93 -1.31 -19.41
C ASN A 42 9.94 -1.37 -18.23
N PHE A 43 8.65 -1.56 -18.51
CA PHE A 43 7.57 -1.72 -17.52
C PHE A 43 7.06 -3.17 -17.45
N VAL A 44 7.80 -4.11 -18.03
CA VAL A 44 7.57 -5.56 -17.88
C VAL A 44 8.54 -6.07 -16.81
N TYR A 45 7.99 -6.76 -15.81
CA TYR A 45 8.76 -7.26 -14.67
C TYR A 45 8.60 -8.77 -14.60
N LYS A 46 9.71 -9.48 -14.46
CA LYS A 46 9.68 -10.93 -14.19
C LYS A 46 9.13 -11.15 -12.78
N ILE A 47 8.07 -11.94 -12.68
CA ILE A 47 7.56 -12.39 -11.38
C ILE A 47 8.48 -13.51 -10.88
N PRO A 48 9.01 -13.43 -9.64
CA PRO A 48 9.79 -14.52 -9.06
C PRO A 48 8.96 -15.81 -8.96
N ASP A 49 9.57 -16.96 -9.21
CA ASP A 49 8.87 -18.27 -9.25
C ASP A 49 8.15 -18.62 -7.93
N ALA A 50 8.60 -18.03 -6.81
CA ALA A 50 7.98 -18.19 -5.50
C ALA A 50 6.67 -17.39 -5.29
N ILE A 51 6.25 -16.57 -6.27
CA ILE A 51 5.05 -15.73 -6.21
C ILE A 51 4.15 -16.11 -7.38
N SER A 52 2.89 -16.46 -7.10
CA SER A 52 1.93 -16.71 -8.17
C SER A 52 1.58 -15.41 -8.92
N SER A 53 1.14 -15.53 -10.17
CA SER A 53 0.68 -14.35 -10.93
C SER A 53 -0.48 -13.62 -10.25
N ALA A 54 -1.35 -14.35 -9.55
CA ALA A 54 -2.47 -13.77 -8.82
C ALA A 54 -2.00 -12.94 -7.61
N GLU A 55 -1.02 -13.43 -6.85
CA GLU A 55 -0.41 -12.69 -5.75
C GLU A 55 0.45 -11.51 -6.23
N ALA A 56 1.09 -11.63 -7.40
CA ALA A 56 1.87 -10.55 -7.97
C ALA A 56 1.01 -9.35 -8.36
N ALA A 57 -0.24 -9.57 -8.82
CA ALA A 57 -1.09 -8.50 -9.32
C ALA A 57 -1.31 -7.34 -8.31
N PRO A 58 -1.69 -7.59 -7.03
CA PRO A 58 -1.76 -6.51 -6.05
C PRO A 58 -0.40 -5.92 -5.65
N LEU A 59 0.69 -6.68 -5.75
CA LEU A 59 2.03 -6.19 -5.45
C LEU A 59 2.43 -5.07 -6.41
N MET A 60 2.07 -5.17 -7.69
CA MET A 60 2.43 -4.18 -8.72
C MET A 60 1.83 -2.78 -8.48
N CYS A 61 0.71 -2.70 -7.78
CA CYS A 61 0.09 -1.42 -7.41
C CYS A 61 0.37 -1.12 -5.94
N VAL A 62 -0.42 -1.68 -5.04
CA VAL A 62 -0.42 -1.25 -3.63
C VAL A 62 0.75 -1.81 -2.83
N GLY A 63 1.29 -2.96 -3.25
CA GLY A 63 2.55 -3.46 -2.70
C GLY A 63 3.68 -2.46 -2.98
N SER A 64 3.81 -2.02 -4.23
CA SER A 64 4.90 -1.14 -4.65
C SER A 64 4.80 0.25 -4.04
N THR A 65 3.59 0.81 -3.93
CA THR A 65 3.34 2.09 -3.24
C THR A 65 3.80 2.03 -1.79
N THR A 66 3.35 1.03 -1.03
CA THR A 66 3.65 0.91 0.40
C THR A 66 5.11 0.51 0.66
N TYR A 67 5.67 -0.40 -0.14
CA TYR A 67 7.07 -0.80 -0.05
C TYR A 67 8.00 0.39 -0.31
N ALA A 68 7.79 1.13 -1.41
CA ALA A 68 8.65 2.23 -1.80
C ALA A 68 8.65 3.34 -0.75
N GLN A 69 7.48 3.67 -0.18
CA GLN A 69 7.38 4.66 0.88
C GLN A 69 8.12 4.24 2.15
N LEU A 70 7.91 3.00 2.62
CA LEU A 70 8.55 2.50 3.84
C LEU A 70 10.07 2.36 3.67
N ALA A 71 10.53 1.87 2.52
CA ALA A 71 11.95 1.78 2.20
C ALA A 71 12.60 3.16 2.04
N HIS A 72 11.91 4.13 1.42
CA HIS A 72 12.39 5.50 1.29
C HIS A 72 12.58 6.16 2.67
N HIS A 73 11.65 5.90 3.59
CA HIS A 73 11.73 6.37 4.97
C HIS A 73 12.64 5.51 5.86
N GLY A 74 13.38 4.54 5.29
CA GLY A 74 14.37 3.75 6.02
C GLY A 74 13.79 2.96 7.18
N VAL A 75 12.59 2.38 7.02
CA VAL A 75 12.00 1.50 8.03
C VAL A 75 12.91 0.30 8.28
N GLY A 76 13.12 -0.02 9.56
CA GLY A 76 14.02 -1.08 10.00
C GLY A 76 13.96 -1.29 11.52
N PRO A 77 14.88 -2.11 12.08
CA PRO A 77 14.92 -2.53 13.49
C PRO A 77 14.87 -1.44 14.55
N ASP A 78 15.25 -0.21 14.19
CA ASP A 78 15.32 0.91 15.13
C ASP A 78 14.10 1.85 15.05
N LYS A 79 13.13 1.59 14.14
CA LYS A 79 11.99 2.48 13.90
C LYS A 79 10.67 1.95 14.47
N CYS A 80 9.89 2.86 15.02
CA CYS A 80 8.48 2.63 15.34
C CYS A 80 7.58 3.16 14.21
N VAL A 81 6.74 2.29 13.65
CA VAL A 81 5.88 2.64 12.51
C VAL A 81 4.42 2.45 12.88
N SER A 82 3.62 3.46 12.58
CA SER A 82 2.18 3.44 12.77
C SER A 82 1.46 3.44 11.45
N ILE A 83 0.41 2.63 11.34
CA ILE A 83 -0.38 2.46 10.12
C ILE A 83 -1.84 2.73 10.47
N TYR A 84 -2.41 3.79 9.90
CA TYR A 84 -3.80 4.18 10.11
C TYR A 84 -4.72 3.57 9.04
N GLY A 85 -5.62 2.73 9.50
CA GLY A 85 -6.51 1.89 8.69
C GLY A 85 -6.03 0.46 8.60
N ILE A 86 -6.95 -0.46 8.29
CA ILE A 86 -6.65 -1.87 8.01
C ILE A 86 -7.52 -2.29 6.82
N GLY A 87 -6.96 -2.12 5.62
CA GLY A 87 -7.62 -2.32 4.33
C GLY A 87 -6.62 -2.70 3.24
N GLY A 88 -7.01 -2.55 1.97
CA GLY A 88 -6.21 -3.01 0.83
C GLY A 88 -4.79 -2.45 0.72
N LEU A 89 -4.50 -1.24 1.22
CA LEU A 89 -3.14 -0.68 1.29
C LEU A 89 -2.45 -1.05 2.61
N CYS A 90 -3.11 -0.79 3.74
CA CYS A 90 -2.54 -1.05 5.07
C CYS A 90 -2.16 -2.50 5.32
N HIS A 91 -2.91 -3.48 4.79
CA HIS A 91 -2.55 -4.89 4.98
C HIS A 91 -1.21 -5.23 4.34
N MET A 92 -0.83 -4.56 3.23
CA MET A 92 0.51 -4.70 2.66
C MET A 92 1.54 -3.98 3.51
N ALA A 93 1.25 -2.75 3.93
CA ALA A 93 2.16 -1.98 4.77
C ALA A 93 2.52 -2.70 6.07
N LEU A 94 1.54 -3.32 6.75
CA LEU A 94 1.74 -4.10 7.97
C LEU A 94 2.70 -5.28 7.74
N GLN A 95 2.54 -5.96 6.61
CA GLN A 95 3.43 -7.06 6.25
C GLN A 95 4.85 -6.57 5.91
N TRP A 96 4.98 -5.43 5.23
CA TRP A 96 6.28 -4.84 4.92
C TRP A 96 7.03 -4.40 6.17
N VAL A 97 6.39 -3.67 7.09
CA VAL A 97 7.06 -3.21 8.32
C VAL A 97 7.53 -4.39 9.17
N ARG A 98 6.76 -5.48 9.22
CA ARG A 98 7.20 -6.75 9.84
C ARG A 98 8.40 -7.35 9.12
N ALA A 99 8.37 -7.41 7.78
CA ALA A 99 9.47 -7.97 7.00
C ALA A 99 10.76 -7.11 7.09
N PHE A 100 10.61 -5.78 7.21
CA PHE A 100 11.69 -4.85 7.54
C PHE A 100 12.13 -4.92 9.01
N GLN A 101 11.43 -5.70 9.83
CA GLN A 101 11.70 -5.90 11.25
C GLN A 101 11.59 -4.61 12.06
N ALA A 102 10.62 -3.74 11.76
CA ALA A 102 10.35 -2.55 12.56
C ALA A 102 10.23 -2.87 14.05
N LYS A 103 10.80 -2.03 14.91
CA LYS A 103 10.84 -2.21 16.36
C LYS A 103 9.45 -2.35 16.96
N GLU A 104 8.55 -1.47 16.53
CA GLU A 104 7.16 -1.45 16.94
C GLU A 104 6.29 -1.14 15.71
N VAL A 105 5.17 -1.85 15.61
CA VAL A 105 4.18 -1.68 14.56
C VAL A 105 2.82 -1.42 15.20
N VAL A 106 2.36 -0.17 15.13
CA VAL A 106 1.07 0.24 15.69
C VAL A 106 0.01 0.27 14.59
N ALA A 107 -0.94 -0.66 14.62
CA ALA A 107 -2.11 -0.59 13.76
C ALA A 107 -3.19 0.26 14.43
N ILE A 108 -3.75 1.21 13.69
CA ILE A 108 -4.82 2.10 14.18
C ILE A 108 -6.06 1.85 13.32
N SER A 109 -7.21 1.61 13.95
CA SER A 109 -8.47 1.31 13.25
C SER A 109 -9.66 1.82 14.06
N THR A 110 -10.77 2.11 13.40
CA THR A 110 -12.04 2.49 14.05
C THR A 110 -12.82 1.30 14.59
N SER A 111 -12.40 0.07 14.27
CA SER A 111 -13.08 -1.18 14.63
C SER A 111 -12.13 -2.14 15.33
N ASP A 112 -12.42 -2.46 16.59
CA ASP A 112 -11.69 -3.47 17.38
C ASP A 112 -11.74 -4.88 16.76
N GLY A 113 -12.77 -5.18 15.96
CA GLY A 113 -12.90 -6.46 15.27
C GLY A 113 -11.76 -6.77 14.29
N LYS A 114 -10.90 -5.79 13.98
CA LYS A 114 -9.70 -5.98 13.14
C LYS A 114 -8.41 -6.20 13.94
N ARG A 115 -8.47 -6.30 15.27
CA ARG A 115 -7.29 -6.43 16.14
C ARG A 115 -6.48 -7.69 15.86
N ASP A 116 -7.13 -8.85 15.84
CA ASP A 116 -6.45 -10.12 15.60
C ASP A 116 -5.85 -10.19 14.20
N GLU A 117 -6.58 -9.64 13.24
CA GLU A 117 -6.15 -9.55 11.86
C GLU A 117 -4.94 -8.62 11.68
N ALA A 118 -4.94 -7.47 12.35
CA ALA A 118 -3.78 -6.58 12.40
C ALA A 118 -2.55 -7.31 12.94
N ARG A 119 -2.73 -8.10 14.01
CA ARG A 119 -1.66 -8.90 14.62
C ARG A 119 -1.12 -9.96 13.66
N GLN A 120 -2.00 -10.68 12.96
CA GLN A 120 -1.62 -11.64 11.92
C GLN A 120 -0.84 -10.99 10.76
N LEU A 121 -1.20 -9.75 10.40
CA LEU A 121 -0.52 -8.98 9.36
C LEU A 121 0.82 -8.39 9.81
N GLY A 122 1.08 -8.29 11.12
CA GLY A 122 2.37 -7.89 11.68
C GLY A 122 2.34 -6.76 12.70
N ALA A 123 1.16 -6.32 13.16
CA ALA A 123 1.05 -5.34 14.22
C ALA A 123 1.52 -5.91 15.56
N THR A 124 2.34 -5.15 16.29
CA THR A 124 2.74 -5.44 17.68
C THR A 124 1.81 -4.75 18.68
N ARG A 125 1.18 -3.64 18.27
CA ARG A 125 0.22 -2.88 19.07
C ARG A 125 -1.00 -2.51 18.23
N PHE A 126 -2.16 -2.43 18.86
CA PHE A 126 -3.40 -2.00 18.22
C PHE A 126 -4.04 -0.87 19.02
N VAL A 127 -4.45 0.20 18.33
CA VAL A 127 -5.13 1.36 18.88
C VAL A 127 -6.49 1.52 18.19
N ASN A 128 -7.56 1.58 18.98
CA ASN A 128 -8.86 1.95 18.45
C ASN A 128 -8.95 3.48 18.36
N SER A 129 -9.11 4.04 17.16
CA SER A 129 -9.18 5.50 16.99
C SER A 129 -10.48 6.13 17.50
N ARG A 130 -11.48 5.35 17.88
CA ARG A 130 -12.71 5.83 18.54
C ARG A 130 -12.57 5.90 20.05
N ASP A 131 -11.55 5.27 20.62
CA ASP A 131 -11.23 5.37 22.04
C ASP A 131 -10.30 6.56 22.27
N LYS A 132 -10.87 7.63 22.83
CA LYS A 132 -10.18 8.89 23.08
C LYS A 132 -8.99 8.73 24.04
N ASP A 133 -9.09 7.82 25.00
CA ASP A 133 -8.01 7.61 25.97
C ASP A 133 -6.82 6.90 25.31
N SER A 134 -7.08 5.87 24.49
CA SER A 134 -6.05 5.22 23.68
C SER A 134 -5.37 6.20 22.71
N MET A 135 -6.14 7.08 22.06
CA MET A 135 -5.59 8.09 21.13
C MET A 135 -4.75 9.14 21.88
N LYS A 136 -5.20 9.58 23.06
CA LYS A 136 -4.45 10.50 23.91
C LYS A 136 -3.13 9.89 24.39
N GLN A 137 -3.13 8.61 24.77
CA GLN A 137 -1.91 7.88 25.15
C GLN A 137 -0.94 7.69 23.98
N ALA A 138 -1.47 7.56 22.76
CA ALA A 138 -0.66 7.41 21.55
C ALA A 138 -0.15 8.75 20.99
N SER A 139 -0.63 9.89 21.51
CA SER A 139 -0.25 11.23 21.05
C SER A 139 1.26 11.47 21.17
N GLY A 140 1.87 12.02 20.12
CA GLY A 140 3.30 12.34 20.07
C GLY A 140 4.26 11.12 20.10
N SER A 141 3.75 9.89 19.99
CA SER A 141 4.56 8.67 20.13
C SER A 141 5.02 8.04 18.81
N MET A 142 4.55 8.54 17.65
CA MET A 142 4.75 7.86 16.36
C MET A 142 5.81 8.53 15.49
N GLU A 143 6.90 7.83 15.16
CA GLU A 143 7.99 8.38 14.34
C GLU A 143 7.62 8.45 12.85
N LEU A 144 6.84 7.46 12.37
CA LEU A 144 6.32 7.41 11.00
C LEU A 144 4.85 6.99 11.04
N LEU A 145 3.96 7.85 10.53
CA LEU A 145 2.53 7.54 10.39
C LEU A 145 2.15 7.41 8.92
N LEU A 146 1.83 6.18 8.52
CA LEU A 146 1.26 5.89 7.22
C LEU A 146 -0.26 5.98 7.28
N VAL A 147 -0.82 7.01 6.63
CA VAL A 147 -2.28 7.19 6.50
C VAL A 147 -2.70 6.75 5.11
N THR A 148 -3.49 5.68 5.01
CA THR A 148 -4.03 5.23 3.71
C THR A 148 -5.55 5.19 3.68
N SER A 149 -6.20 5.63 4.75
CA SER A 149 -7.65 5.79 4.79
C SER A 149 -8.00 7.20 4.30
N PHE A 150 -8.87 7.28 3.29
CA PHE A 150 -9.39 8.53 2.76
C PHE A 150 -10.91 8.50 2.92
N GLY A 151 -11.42 9.23 3.92
CA GLY A 151 -12.84 9.36 4.20
C GLY A 151 -13.13 10.78 4.67
N SER A 152 -14.37 11.25 4.45
CA SER A 152 -14.85 12.55 4.92
C SER A 152 -14.86 12.68 6.44
N ASP A 153 -14.84 11.55 7.16
CA ASP A 153 -15.12 11.47 8.59
C ASP A 153 -13.82 11.32 9.42
N ILE A 154 -12.66 11.51 8.80
CA ILE A 154 -11.35 11.41 9.44
C ILE A 154 -10.94 12.78 9.97
N ASP A 155 -10.73 12.90 11.29
CA ASP A 155 -10.15 14.11 11.87
C ASP A 155 -8.63 14.13 11.65
N TYR A 156 -8.21 14.87 10.62
CA TYR A 156 -6.80 15.02 10.28
C TYR A 156 -5.98 15.76 11.35
N ASN A 157 -6.59 16.60 12.18
CA ASN A 157 -5.87 17.25 13.30
C ASN A 157 -5.54 16.24 14.40
N GLU A 158 -6.46 15.31 14.68
CA GLU A 158 -6.22 14.21 15.62
C GLU A 158 -5.09 13.29 15.12
N LEU A 159 -5.07 12.95 13.82
CA LEU A 159 -3.99 12.18 13.20
C LEU A 159 -2.63 12.86 13.33
N LEU A 160 -2.57 14.17 13.06
CA LEU A 160 -1.35 14.95 13.20
C LEU A 160 -0.85 14.99 14.65
N SER A 161 -1.74 14.89 15.65
CA SER A 161 -1.37 14.83 17.07
C SER A 161 -0.60 13.55 17.43
N LEU A 162 -0.79 12.46 16.68
CA LEU A 162 -0.15 11.17 16.97
C LEU A 162 1.35 11.12 16.60
N VAL A 163 1.77 11.97 15.65
CA VAL A 163 3.14 11.96 15.14
C VAL A 163 4.09 12.62 16.15
N ALA A 164 5.28 12.04 16.38
CA ALA A 164 6.30 12.60 17.26
C ALA A 164 6.91 13.89 16.67
N ASN A 165 7.61 14.67 17.49
CA ASN A 165 8.42 15.78 16.97
C ASN A 165 9.49 15.21 16.01
N ASN A 166 9.65 15.82 14.83
CA ASN A 166 10.43 15.32 13.68
C ASN A 166 9.88 14.04 13.01
N GLY A 167 8.69 13.57 13.39
CA GLY A 167 8.03 12.47 12.70
C GLY A 167 7.47 12.87 11.33
N THR A 168 7.20 11.88 10.48
CA THR A 168 6.64 12.09 9.13
C THR A 168 5.17 11.69 9.09
N CYS A 169 4.29 12.64 8.76
CA CYS A 169 2.86 12.45 8.55
C CYS A 169 2.50 12.98 7.17
N VAL A 170 1.51 12.40 6.50
CA VAL A 170 1.11 12.83 5.17
C VAL A 170 -0.32 13.40 5.26
N PHE A 171 -0.57 14.70 5.57
CA PHE A 171 -1.65 15.61 5.06
C PHE A 171 -1.55 17.10 5.59
N SER A 172 -2.30 18.07 5.00
CA SER A 172 -2.21 19.56 5.18
C SER A 172 -2.89 20.14 6.46
N LEU A 173 -2.52 21.38 6.86
CA LEU A 173 -2.06 21.89 8.19
C LEU A 173 -3.05 22.62 9.17
N ARG A 174 -2.74 22.70 10.50
CA ARG A 174 -1.80 23.64 11.21
C ARG A 174 -1.21 23.12 12.55
N GLY A 175 0.04 23.53 12.89
CA GLY A 175 0.54 23.65 14.29
C GLY A 175 1.79 22.86 14.75
N ARG A 176 2.44 22.05 13.90
CA ARG A 176 3.57 21.19 14.30
C ARG A 176 4.70 21.18 13.25
N HIS A 177 5.94 20.95 13.68
CA HIS A 177 7.11 20.76 12.80
C HIS A 177 7.15 19.31 12.29
N ILE A 178 6.28 19.00 11.32
CA ILE A 178 6.12 17.66 10.75
C ILE A 178 6.50 17.68 9.28
N ASN A 179 7.17 16.63 8.80
CA ASN A 179 7.47 16.45 7.38
C ASN A 179 6.30 15.79 6.65
N LEU A 180 5.89 16.40 5.54
CA LEU A 180 4.75 16.01 4.72
C LEU A 180 5.19 15.40 3.39
N THR A 181 4.87 14.12 3.12
CA THR A 181 5.29 13.45 1.87
C THR A 181 4.18 12.62 1.22
N ALA A 182 3.70 13.02 0.03
CA ALA A 182 2.74 12.19 -0.71
C ALA A 182 3.45 11.16 -1.59
N TRP A 183 2.88 9.96 -1.69
CA TRP A 183 3.41 8.88 -2.53
C TRP A 183 2.30 8.23 -3.35
N LEU A 184 2.50 8.05 -4.65
CA LEU A 184 1.50 7.48 -5.55
C LEU A 184 1.87 6.05 -5.96
N LEU A 185 3.08 5.84 -6.49
CA LEU A 185 3.55 4.55 -6.99
C LEU A 185 5.05 4.35 -6.75
N GLY A 186 5.48 3.10 -6.62
CA GLY A 186 6.90 2.77 -6.66
C GLY A 186 7.47 2.94 -8.07
N GLY A 187 8.65 3.57 -8.19
CA GLY A 187 9.37 3.59 -9.47
C GLY A 187 9.80 2.18 -9.91
N TRP A 188 10.15 2.00 -11.18
CA TRP A 188 10.50 0.69 -11.77
C TRP A 188 11.59 -0.08 -10.99
N ARG A 189 12.58 0.62 -10.41
CA ARG A 189 13.59 0.01 -9.53
C ARG A 189 13.00 -0.53 -8.25
N ALA A 190 12.11 0.23 -7.61
CA ALA A 190 11.45 -0.15 -6.38
C ALA A 190 10.54 -1.37 -6.61
N ILE A 191 9.87 -1.47 -7.76
CA ILE A 191 9.05 -2.64 -8.12
C ILE A 191 9.90 -3.92 -8.21
N ARG A 192 11.06 -3.88 -8.88
CA ARG A 192 11.96 -5.05 -8.98
C ARG A 192 12.47 -5.48 -7.60
N GLN A 193 12.98 -4.53 -6.83
CA GLN A 193 13.45 -4.79 -5.47
C GLN A 193 12.34 -5.32 -4.56
N MET A 194 11.13 -4.76 -4.68
CA MET A 194 9.96 -5.23 -3.93
C MET A 194 9.62 -6.67 -4.28
N LEU A 195 9.60 -7.06 -5.57
CA LEU A 195 9.29 -8.45 -5.96
C LEU A 195 10.31 -9.43 -5.36
N ASP A 196 11.60 -9.12 -5.46
CA ASP A 196 12.66 -9.95 -4.89
C ASP A 196 12.54 -10.03 -3.35
N PHE A 197 12.28 -8.90 -2.71
CA PHE A 197 12.10 -8.81 -1.26
C PHE A 197 10.85 -9.59 -0.81
N ALA A 198 9.74 -9.45 -1.53
CA ALA A 198 8.51 -10.18 -1.28
C ALA A 198 8.73 -11.69 -1.37
N ALA A 199 9.45 -12.15 -2.41
CA ALA A 199 9.77 -13.55 -2.61
C ALA A 199 10.60 -14.09 -1.43
N LYS A 200 11.66 -13.37 -1.05
CA LYS A 200 12.58 -13.74 0.03
C LYS A 200 11.94 -13.74 1.43
N HIS A 201 11.05 -12.79 1.71
CA HIS A 201 10.46 -12.59 3.03
C HIS A 201 9.03 -13.11 3.15
N HIS A 202 8.54 -13.85 2.14
CA HIS A 202 7.21 -14.45 2.10
C HIS A 202 6.06 -13.45 2.34
N VAL A 203 6.22 -12.20 1.91
CA VAL A 203 5.14 -11.21 1.95
C VAL A 203 4.17 -11.48 0.80
N ARG A 204 2.91 -11.74 1.11
CA ARG A 204 1.86 -12.06 0.13
C ARG A 204 0.60 -11.23 0.39
N PRO A 205 0.01 -10.60 -0.63
CA PRO A 205 -1.30 -9.98 -0.45
C PRO A 205 -2.32 -11.06 -0.12
N TRP A 206 -3.27 -10.73 0.76
CA TRP A 206 -4.42 -11.59 0.99
C TRP A 206 -5.44 -11.33 -0.11
N ILE A 207 -5.63 -12.33 -0.96
CA ILE A 207 -6.41 -12.20 -2.19
C ILE A 207 -7.64 -13.09 -2.16
N GLU A 208 -8.67 -12.62 -2.85
CA GLU A 208 -9.85 -13.38 -3.22
C GLU A 208 -9.90 -13.43 -4.75
N THR A 209 -9.78 -14.62 -5.32
CA THR A 209 -9.78 -14.78 -6.77
C THR A 209 -11.20 -14.92 -7.30
N MET A 210 -11.51 -14.24 -8.41
CA MET A 210 -12.79 -14.33 -9.11
C MET A 210 -12.55 -14.53 -10.62
N PRO A 211 -13.43 -15.21 -11.36
CA PRO A 211 -13.29 -15.30 -12.80
C PRO A 211 -13.54 -13.93 -13.46
N MET A 212 -12.91 -13.69 -14.61
CA MET A 212 -13.13 -12.46 -15.39
C MET A 212 -14.54 -12.42 -15.98
N SER A 213 -15.19 -13.57 -16.20
CA SER A 213 -16.62 -13.64 -16.54
C SER A 213 -17.52 -12.88 -15.54
N ASP A 214 -17.10 -12.80 -14.28
CA ASP A 214 -17.84 -12.19 -13.18
C ASP A 214 -17.34 -10.76 -12.87
N ALA A 215 -16.72 -10.07 -13.84
CA ALA A 215 -16.07 -8.77 -13.63
C ALA A 215 -16.97 -7.74 -12.93
N ASN A 216 -18.24 -7.65 -13.31
CA ASN A 216 -19.18 -6.72 -12.66
C ASN A 216 -19.39 -7.04 -11.17
N ALA A 217 -19.50 -8.32 -10.80
CA ALA A 217 -19.63 -8.74 -9.42
C ALA A 217 -18.34 -8.51 -8.63
N ALA A 218 -17.19 -8.79 -9.25
CA ALA A 218 -15.87 -8.52 -8.68
C ALA A 218 -15.64 -7.03 -8.39
N ILE A 219 -15.99 -6.16 -9.35
CA ILE A 219 -15.91 -4.69 -9.20
C ILE A 219 -16.86 -4.23 -8.10
N LYS A 220 -18.12 -4.67 -8.11
CA LYS A 220 -19.10 -4.33 -7.07
C LYS A 220 -18.60 -4.73 -5.69
N LYS A 221 -18.11 -5.96 -5.54
CA LYS A 221 -17.53 -6.46 -4.29
C LYS A 221 -16.41 -5.57 -3.79
N ALA A 222 -15.50 -5.15 -4.69
CA ALA A 222 -14.42 -4.24 -4.35
C ALA A 222 -14.90 -2.85 -3.92
N MET A 223 -15.89 -2.29 -4.61
CA MET A 223 -16.48 -0.98 -4.30
C MET A 223 -17.24 -0.96 -2.97
N ASP A 224 -17.94 -2.05 -2.65
CA ASP A 224 -18.67 -2.19 -1.39
C ASP A 224 -17.74 -2.39 -0.17
N GLY A 225 -16.42 -2.49 -0.37
CA GLY A 225 -15.44 -2.63 0.70
C GLY A 225 -15.41 -4.01 1.37
N PHE A 226 -16.06 -5.01 0.77
CA PHE A 226 -16.10 -6.38 1.28
C PHE A 226 -14.83 -7.24 1.10
N PRO A 227 -13.84 -6.95 0.23
CA PRO A 227 -12.69 -7.84 0.10
C PRO A 227 -11.83 -7.85 1.36
N ARG A 228 -11.34 -9.02 1.75
CA ARG A 228 -10.27 -9.23 2.73
C ARG A 228 -9.05 -9.85 2.05
N TYR A 229 -8.26 -9.11 1.29
CA TYR A 229 -8.20 -7.64 1.15
C TYR A 229 -8.17 -7.13 -0.29
N ARG A 230 -8.04 -8.04 -1.26
CA ARG A 230 -7.88 -7.72 -2.68
C ARG A 230 -8.61 -8.71 -3.54
N VAL A 231 -9.49 -8.22 -4.42
CA VAL A 231 -10.04 -9.06 -5.49
C VAL A 231 -9.02 -9.13 -6.62
N VAL A 232 -8.74 -10.34 -7.09
CA VAL A 232 -7.90 -10.58 -8.27
C VAL A 232 -8.73 -11.39 -9.28
N MET A 233 -8.88 -10.85 -10.49
CA MET A 233 -9.58 -11.57 -11.55
C MET A 233 -8.61 -12.44 -12.34
N HIS A 234 -9.02 -13.68 -12.63
CA HIS A 234 -8.27 -14.58 -13.50
C HIS A 234 -9.01 -14.75 -14.83
N THR A 235 -8.24 -14.81 -15.91
CA THR A 235 -8.81 -14.96 -17.26
C THR A 235 -9.39 -16.35 -17.45
N ASP A 236 -10.69 -16.41 -17.74
CA ASP A 236 -11.47 -17.63 -18.00
C ASP A 236 -12.31 -17.52 -19.28
N MET A 237 -12.33 -16.34 -19.89
CA MET A 237 -13.06 -16.05 -21.12
C MET A 237 -12.32 -16.63 -22.32
N ALA A 238 -13.05 -17.31 -23.20
CA ALA A 238 -12.50 -17.85 -24.44
C ALA A 238 -11.95 -16.71 -25.31
N ARG A 239 -10.75 -16.93 -25.83
CA ARG A 239 -10.13 -16.01 -26.80
C ARG A 239 -11.01 -15.93 -28.04
N LYS A 240 -11.48 -14.72 -28.37
CA LYS A 240 -12.06 -14.49 -29.70
C LYS A 240 -10.94 -14.61 -30.74
N PRO A 241 -11.15 -15.38 -31.82
CA PRO A 241 -10.12 -15.67 -32.81
C PRO A 241 -9.54 -14.40 -33.45
#